data_AF-A0AAW4BJY5-F1
#
_entry.id   AF-A0AAW4BJY5-F1
#
_cell.length_a   1.000
_cell.length_b   1.000
_cell.length_c   1.000
_cell.angle_alpha   90.00
_cell.angle_beta   90.00
_cell.angle_gamma   90.00
#
_symmetry.space_group_name_H-M   'P 1'
#
loop_
_entity.id
_entity.type
_entity.pdbx_description
1 polymer ?
#
loop_
_entity_poly.entity_id
_entity_poly.type
_entity_poly.pdbx_seq_one_letter_code
_entity_poly.pdbx_strand_id
1 'polypeptide(L)'
;AACKLDTNSVFTIGILHNIGQLMIHTLAPQEALKIRLCVNAGESELQAQHQIIDTDANVLGAKLAKAWKFPDEMVDAIAYSAQPEKAQLSPKLARVL
;
A
#
# COMPACT_ATOMS: atom_id res chain seq x y z
N ALA A 1 -5.55 -13.27 24.37
CA ALA A 1 -4.49 -14.10 23.75
C ALA A 1 -3.56 -13.16 22.99
N ALA A 2 -2.27 -13.10 23.35
CA ALA A 2 -1.30 -12.30 22.62
C ALA A 2 -1.16 -12.88 21.19
N CYS A 3 -1.47 -12.08 20.18
CA CYS A 3 -1.30 -12.45 18.77
C CYS A 3 0.19 -12.66 18.49
N LYS A 4 0.61 -13.91 18.26
CA LYS A 4 1.91 -14.18 17.66
C LYS A 4 1.81 -13.92 16.15
N LEU A 5 2.03 -12.67 15.75
CA LEU A 5 2.47 -12.38 14.39
C LEU A 5 3.96 -12.72 14.31
N ASP A 6 4.39 -13.27 13.18
CA ASP A 6 5.81 -13.49 12.93
C ASP A 6 6.55 -12.15 12.85
N THR A 7 7.50 -11.92 13.76
CA THR A 7 8.18 -10.62 13.90
C THR A 7 8.95 -10.25 12.63
N ASN A 8 9.54 -11.22 11.94
CA ASN A 8 10.28 -10.97 10.70
C ASN A 8 9.34 -10.49 9.60
N SER A 9 8.17 -11.13 9.47
CA SER A 9 7.11 -10.74 8.55
C SER A 9 6.65 -9.31 8.82
N VAL A 10 6.33 -8.98 10.08
CA VAL A 10 5.91 -7.62 10.47
C VAL A 10 7.01 -6.59 10.16
N PHE A 11 8.27 -6.90 10.45
CA PHE A 11 9.39 -6.03 10.14
C PHE A 11 9.53 -5.80 8.63
N THR A 12 9.53 -6.86 7.83
CA THR A 12 9.68 -6.77 6.38
C THR A 12 8.54 -5.99 5.74
N ILE A 13 7.29 -6.25 6.11
CA ILE A 13 6.17 -5.47 5.56
C ILE A 13 6.20 -4.02 6.07
N GLY A 14 6.67 -3.78 7.30
CA GLY A 14 6.80 -2.42 7.84
C GLY A 14 7.76 -1.59 7.01
N ILE A 15 8.81 -2.19 6.45
CA ILE A 15 9.71 -1.53 5.50
C ILE A 15 9.06 -1.35 4.12
N LEU A 16 8.28 -2.33 3.66
CA LEU A 16 7.78 -2.37 2.29
C LEU A 16 6.38 -1.79 2.06
N HIS A 17 5.62 -1.48 3.11
CA HIS A 17 4.21 -1.13 2.99
C HIS A 17 3.95 0.06 2.07
N ASN A 18 4.87 1.02 2.02
CA ASN A 18 4.75 2.22 1.21
C ASN A 18 5.52 2.16 -0.12
N ILE A 19 5.93 0.97 -0.56
CA ILE A 19 6.73 0.83 -1.80
C ILE A 19 5.97 1.32 -3.04
N GLY A 20 4.64 1.23 -3.04
CA GLY A 20 3.81 1.75 -4.13
C GLY A 20 3.87 3.27 -4.29
N GLN A 21 3.99 4.03 -3.19
CA GLN A 21 4.22 5.48 -3.28
C GLN A 21 5.56 5.78 -3.94
N LEU A 22 6.61 5.03 -3.57
CA LEU A 22 7.92 5.18 -4.20
C LEU A 22 7.85 4.87 -5.70
N MET A 23 7.08 3.86 -6.10
CA MET A 23 6.85 3.55 -7.52
C MET A 23 6.20 4.72 -8.25
N ILE A 24 5.15 5.33 -7.69
CA ILE A 24 4.49 6.50 -8.30
C ILE A 24 5.50 7.64 -8.48
N HIS A 25 6.24 8.00 -7.42
CA HIS A 25 7.23 9.08 -7.47
C HIS A 25 8.39 8.82 -8.43
N THR A 26 8.79 7.56 -8.60
CA THR A 26 9.97 7.19 -9.41
C THR A 26 9.62 6.97 -10.87
N LEU A 27 8.47 6.33 -11.14
CA LEU A 27 8.08 5.89 -12.48
C LEU A 27 7.14 6.89 -13.17
N ALA A 28 6.38 7.66 -12.40
CA ALA A 28 5.39 8.63 -12.89
C ALA A 28 5.52 9.99 -12.17
N PRO A 29 6.69 10.66 -12.24
CA PRO A 29 6.97 11.86 -11.45
C PRO A 29 6.06 13.05 -11.81
N GLN A 30 5.57 13.14 -13.06
CA GLN A 30 4.66 14.21 -13.48
C GLN A 30 3.26 14.02 -12.87
N GLU A 31 2.78 12.79 -12.85
CA GLU A 31 1.52 12.38 -12.23
C GLU A 31 1.61 12.57 -10.71
N ALA A 32 2.73 12.18 -10.10
CA ALA A 32 2.98 12.39 -8.67
C ALA A 32 2.88 13.88 -8.27
N LEU A 33 3.37 14.79 -9.12
CA LEU A 33 3.21 16.22 -8.91
C LEU A 33 1.75 16.67 -8.97
N LYS A 34 0.98 16.18 -9.96
CA LYS A 34 -0.45 16.47 -10.08
C LYS A 34 -1.23 15.95 -8.86
N ILE A 35 -0.94 14.72 -8.43
CA ILE A 35 -1.53 14.11 -7.23
C ILE A 35 -1.27 15.00 -6.02
N ARG A 36 -0.03 15.45 -5.84
CA ARG A 36 0.33 16.36 -4.75
C ARG A 36 -0.41 17.69 -4.79
N LEU A 37 -0.66 18.25 -5.98
CA LEU A 37 -1.45 19.49 -6.12
C LEU A 37 -2.91 19.28 -5.72
N CYS A 38 -3.53 18.18 -6.13
CA CYS A 38 -4.88 17.79 -5.69
C CYS A 38 -4.97 17.63 -4.17
N VAL A 39 -4.01 16.91 -3.57
CA VAL A 39 -3.94 16.73 -2.11
C VAL A 39 -3.79 18.07 -1.38
N ASN A 40 -2.93 18.97 -1.90
CA ASN A 40 -2.78 20.31 -1.33
C ASN A 40 -4.04 21.18 -1.46
N ALA A 41 -4.92 20.87 -2.42
CA ALA A 41 -6.23 21.52 -2.58
C ALA A 41 -7.32 20.90 -1.68
N GLY A 42 -6.99 19.89 -0.89
CA GLY A 42 -7.91 19.26 0.08
C GLY A 42 -8.52 17.94 -0.38
N GLU A 43 -8.12 17.40 -1.53
CA GLU A 43 -8.56 16.09 -1.99
C GLU A 43 -7.87 14.96 -1.18
N SER A 44 -8.56 13.82 -1.01
CA SER A 44 -7.92 12.61 -0.47
C SER A 44 -6.84 12.12 -1.43
N GLU A 45 -5.68 11.72 -0.90
CA GLU A 45 -4.61 11.15 -1.72
C GLU A 45 -5.07 9.93 -2.53
N LEU A 46 -5.90 9.07 -1.94
CA LEU A 46 -6.46 7.91 -2.63
C LEU A 46 -7.35 8.33 -3.82
N GLN A 47 -8.19 9.35 -3.63
CA GLN A 47 -9.04 9.88 -4.70
C GLN A 47 -8.21 10.51 -5.81
N ALA A 48 -7.22 11.34 -5.45
CA ALA A 48 -6.31 11.97 -6.39
C ALA A 48 -5.52 10.95 -7.21
N GLN A 49 -5.02 9.87 -6.58
CA GLN A 49 -4.36 8.77 -7.27
C GLN A 49 -5.30 8.09 -8.26
N HIS A 50 -6.51 7.68 -7.84
CA HIS A 50 -7.48 7.07 -8.74
C HIS A 50 -7.86 7.99 -9.91
N GLN A 51 -7.98 9.29 -9.69
CA GLN A 51 -8.33 10.25 -10.73
C GLN A 51 -7.21 10.45 -11.76
N ILE A 52 -5.94 10.39 -11.33
CA ILE A 52 -4.79 10.79 -12.17
C ILE A 52 -4.10 9.59 -12.82
N ILE A 53 -4.04 8.45 -12.14
CA ILE A 53 -3.31 7.26 -12.61
C ILE A 53 -4.18 5.98 -12.66
N ASP A 54 -5.49 6.10 -12.49
CA ASP A 54 -6.47 4.99 -12.54
C ASP A 54 -6.16 3.81 -11.59
N THR A 55 -5.35 4.06 -10.55
CA THR A 55 -4.94 3.09 -9.54
C THR A 55 -4.45 3.82 -8.29
N ASP A 56 -3.93 3.09 -7.31
CA ASP A 56 -3.42 3.65 -6.06
C ASP A 56 -2.13 2.94 -5.60
N ALA A 57 -1.43 3.59 -4.67
CA ALA A 57 -0.18 3.10 -4.13
C ALA A 57 -0.30 1.72 -3.46
N ASN A 58 -1.42 1.40 -2.80
CA ASN A 58 -1.59 0.11 -2.13
C ASN A 58 -1.71 -1.02 -3.17
N VAL A 59 -2.50 -0.80 -4.23
CA VAL A 59 -2.63 -1.75 -5.36
C VAL A 59 -1.28 -1.95 -6.07
N LEU A 60 -0.53 -0.89 -6.30
CA LEU A 60 0.80 -0.98 -6.91
C LEU A 60 1.79 -1.74 -6.02
N GLY A 61 1.82 -1.42 -4.72
CA GLY A 61 2.66 -2.09 -3.74
C GLY A 61 2.36 -3.59 -3.63
N ALA A 62 1.08 -3.96 -3.60
CA ALA A 62 0.64 -5.35 -3.57
C ALA A 62 1.04 -6.11 -4.85
N LYS A 63 0.88 -5.49 -6.03
CA LYS A 63 1.33 -6.07 -7.30
C LYS A 63 2.84 -6.32 -7.31
N LEU A 64 3.63 -5.38 -6.78
CA LEU A 64 5.08 -5.56 -6.67
C LEU A 64 5.43 -6.67 -5.67
N ALA A 65 4.80 -6.69 -4.50
CA ALA A 65 5.02 -7.72 -3.49
C ALA A 65 4.72 -9.13 -4.05
N LYS A 66 3.64 -9.25 -4.82
CA LYS A 66 3.29 -10.48 -5.54
C LYS A 66 4.35 -10.85 -6.59
N ALA A 67 4.84 -9.88 -7.36
CA ALA A 67 5.90 -10.10 -8.34
C ALA A 67 7.22 -10.58 -7.70
N TRP A 68 7.53 -10.09 -6.49
CA TRP A 68 8.68 -10.54 -5.69
C TRP A 68 8.42 -11.84 -4.93
N LYS A 69 7.25 -12.46 -5.08
CA LYS A 69 6.87 -13.75 -4.48
C LYS A 69 6.78 -13.73 -2.95
N PHE A 70 6.36 -12.60 -2.37
CA PHE A 70 5.97 -12.60 -0.96
C PHE A 70 4.74 -13.48 -0.70
N PRO A 71 4.55 -13.97 0.54
CA PRO A 71 3.37 -14.72 0.92
C PRO A 71 2.08 -13.93 0.66
N ASP A 72 1.01 -14.61 0.26
CA ASP A 72 -0.26 -13.98 -0.08
C ASP A 72 -0.85 -13.17 1.10
N GLU A 73 -0.61 -13.59 2.34
CA GLU A 73 -0.99 -12.84 3.54
C GLU A 73 -0.34 -11.43 3.60
N MET A 74 0.91 -11.31 3.16
CA MET A 74 1.61 -10.01 3.09
C MET A 74 1.10 -9.17 1.93
N VAL A 75 0.84 -9.81 0.78
CA VAL A 75 0.28 -9.14 -0.40
C VAL A 75 -1.09 -8.55 -0.08
N ASP A 76 -1.95 -9.32 0.59
CA ASP A 76 -3.28 -8.90 1.06
C ASP A 76 -3.18 -7.77 2.10
N ALA A 77 -2.24 -7.87 3.06
CA ALA A 77 -2.02 -6.81 4.04
C ALA A 77 -1.59 -5.48 3.40
N ILE A 78 -0.69 -5.51 2.42
CA ILE A 78 -0.23 -4.31 1.70
C ILE A 78 -1.36 -3.71 0.85
N ALA A 79 -2.17 -4.55 0.19
CA ALA A 79 -3.28 -4.10 -0.65
C ALA A 79 -4.35 -3.31 0.15
N TYR A 80 -4.51 -3.65 1.43
CA TYR A 80 -5.57 -3.12 2.29
C TYR A 80 -5.03 -2.40 3.54
N SER A 81 -3.81 -1.89 3.52
CA SER A 81 -3.22 -1.13 4.64
C SER A 81 -4.08 0.07 5.07
N ALA A 82 -4.66 0.80 4.11
CA ALA A 82 -5.56 1.92 4.38
C ALA A 82 -6.98 1.48 4.82
N GLN A 83 -7.36 0.22 4.60
CA GLN A 83 -8.68 -0.34 4.92
C GLN A 83 -8.55 -1.79 5.46
N PRO A 84 -7.94 -1.99 6.65
CA PRO A 84 -7.58 -3.31 7.15
C PRO A 84 -8.76 -4.28 7.29
N GLU A 85 -9.98 -3.77 7.41
CA GLU A 85 -11.23 -4.55 7.45
C GLU A 85 -11.55 -5.27 6.13
N LYS A 86 -10.94 -4.85 5.02
CA LYS A 86 -11.12 -5.47 3.69
C LYS A 86 -10.11 -6.59 3.40
N ALA A 87 -9.03 -6.68 4.16
CA ALA A 87 -8.09 -7.79 4.06
C ALA A 87 -8.78 -9.11 4.40
N GLN A 88 -8.56 -10.14 3.59
CA GLN A 88 -9.23 -11.44 3.74
C GLN A 88 -8.32 -12.50 4.36
N LEU A 89 -7.02 -12.43 4.06
CA LEU A 89 -6.04 -13.43 4.47
C LEU A 89 -5.42 -13.06 5.81
N SER A 90 -5.09 -11.79 6.00
CA SER A 90 -4.50 -11.35 7.28
C SER A 90 -4.92 -9.93 7.69
N PRO A 91 -6.17 -9.74 8.16
CA PRO A 91 -6.64 -8.45 8.69
C PRO A 91 -5.79 -7.92 9.85
N LYS A 92 -5.20 -8.84 10.63
CA LYS A 92 -4.30 -8.48 11.74
C LYS A 92 -3.00 -7.86 11.25
N LEU A 93 -2.46 -8.39 10.15
CA LEU A 93 -1.23 -7.91 9.55
C LEU A 93 -1.47 -6.58 8.82
N ALA A 94 -2.62 -6.43 8.16
CA ALA A 94 -3.03 -5.15 7.56
C ALA A 94 -3.15 -4.04 8.61
N ARG A 95 -3.57 -4.37 9.84
CA ARG A 95 -3.80 -3.39 10.92
C ARG A 95 -2.53 -2.89 11.62
N VAL A 96 -1.38 -3.55 11.39
CA VAL A 96 -0.08 -3.08 11.89
C VAL A 96 0.69 -2.26 10.85
N LEU A 97 0.16 -2.15 9.63
CA LEU A 97 0.59 -1.20 8.61
C LEU A 97 -0.16 0.12 8.77
#